data_AF-A0A533MNG9-F1
#
_entry.id   AF-A0A533MNG9-F1
#
_cell.length_a   1.000
_cell.length_b   1.000
_cell.length_c   1.000
_cell.angle_alpha   90.00
_cell.angle_beta   90.00
_cell.angle_gamma   90.00
#
_symmetry.space_group_name_H-M   'P 1'
#
loop_
_entity.id
_entity.type
_entity.pdbx_description
1 polymer ?
#
loop_
_entity_poly.entity_id
_entity_poly.type
_entity_poly.pdbx_seq_one_letter_code
_entity_poly.pdbx_strand_id
1 'polypeptide(L)'
;MKICVTSTGTTMDAPVDPRFGRCQYFMIVDLDTMEYEAMSNPSIGASGGAGIQAAQTVAGKGVGAVATGNVGPNATQTLGAAGIQIMTGARGTVKDAIEQYKSGGLTQTEIPTAQAHSGMSSTASVDTGAGMGTGMGAGMGTGGGMGRGGGGGRGGGGRGMGRGMGVGLGAQIPPTPPVSPPPAQTKDEEIQSLEIQMKAIKAKLDELKK
;
A
#
# COMPACT_ATOMS: atom_id res chain seq x y z
N MET A 1 18.58 -23.03 10.90
CA MET A 1 18.27 -21.57 10.72
C MET A 1 16.76 -21.41 10.70
N LYS A 2 16.19 -20.36 11.33
CA LYS A 2 14.74 -20.14 11.32
C LYS A 2 14.29 -19.16 10.23
N ILE A 3 13.17 -19.49 9.58
CA ILE A 3 12.44 -18.61 8.66
C ILE A 3 11.05 -18.29 9.20
N CYS A 4 10.57 -17.06 8.98
CA CYS A 4 9.19 -16.66 9.26
C CYS A 4 8.42 -16.59 7.94
N VAL A 5 7.30 -17.31 7.82
CA VAL A 5 6.40 -17.22 6.66
C VAL A 5 5.08 -16.58 7.10
N THR A 6 4.60 -15.57 6.36
CA THR A 6 3.30 -14.97 6.63
C THR A 6 2.18 -15.91 6.17
N SER A 7 1.19 -16.16 7.03
CA SER A 7 0.12 -17.11 6.71
C SER A 7 -1.26 -16.59 7.11
N THR A 8 -2.27 -17.11 6.42
CA THR A 8 -3.68 -16.92 6.76
C THR A 8 -4.20 -17.99 7.73
N GLY A 9 -3.39 -19.01 8.06
CA GLY A 9 -3.73 -20.06 9.01
C GLY A 9 -2.53 -20.53 9.82
N THR A 10 -2.72 -21.58 10.63
CA THR A 10 -1.72 -22.09 11.58
C THR A 10 -1.07 -23.39 11.14
N THR A 11 -1.36 -23.86 9.93
CA THR A 11 -0.87 -25.13 9.38
C THR A 11 0.09 -24.89 8.22
N MET A 12 0.91 -25.88 7.91
CA MET A 12 1.86 -25.82 6.80
C MET A 12 1.20 -25.75 5.41
N ASP A 13 -0.04 -26.24 5.29
CA ASP A 13 -0.82 -26.18 4.05
C ASP A 13 -1.67 -24.89 3.97
N ALA A 14 -1.62 -24.03 4.98
CA ALA A 14 -2.34 -22.76 4.97
C ALA A 14 -1.77 -21.82 3.90
N PRO A 15 -2.60 -21.03 3.22
CA PRO A 15 -2.15 -20.06 2.24
C PRO A 15 -1.27 -18.97 2.85
N VAL A 16 -0.26 -18.54 2.09
CA VAL A 16 0.57 -17.38 2.42
C VAL A 16 -0.29 -16.11 2.46
N ASP A 17 -0.14 -15.30 3.51
CA ASP A 17 -0.75 -13.96 3.52
C ASP A 17 0.16 -12.99 2.73
N PRO A 18 -0.37 -12.26 1.74
CA PRO A 18 0.43 -11.35 0.94
C PRO A 18 0.90 -10.09 1.70
N ARG A 19 0.41 -9.82 2.91
CA ARG A 19 0.73 -8.60 3.67
C ARG A 19 1.54 -8.95 4.90
N PHE A 20 2.77 -8.47 4.99
CA PHE A 20 3.59 -8.72 6.19
C PHE A 20 3.02 -8.14 7.48
N GLY A 21 2.84 -6.81 7.55
CA GLY A 21 2.51 -6.16 8.83
C GLY A 21 1.12 -6.50 9.39
N ARG A 22 0.21 -7.00 8.54
CA ARG A 22 -1.18 -7.32 8.88
C ARG A 22 -1.55 -8.75 8.49
N CYS A 23 -0.58 -9.66 8.39
CA CYS A 23 -0.91 -11.07 8.23
C CYS A 23 -1.71 -11.56 9.44
N GLN A 24 -2.43 -12.67 9.28
CA GLN A 24 -3.14 -13.29 10.39
C GLN A 24 -2.20 -14.04 11.34
N TYR A 25 -1.25 -14.79 10.76
CA TYR A 25 -0.30 -15.60 11.51
C TYR A 25 1.12 -15.45 10.97
N PHE A 26 2.08 -15.64 11.87
CA PHE A 26 3.48 -15.87 11.56
C PHE A 26 3.80 -17.35 11.80
N MET A 27 4.30 -18.02 10.76
CA MET A 27 4.77 -19.39 10.82
C MET A 27 6.28 -19.37 10.97
N ILE A 28 6.77 -19.65 12.17
CA ILE A 28 8.21 -19.72 12.46
C ILE A 28 8.65 -21.16 12.26
N VAL A 29 9.47 -21.41 11.25
CA VAL A 29 9.89 -22.75 10.84
C VAL A 29 11.40 -22.86 10.95
N ASP A 30 11.89 -23.93 11.57
CA ASP A 30 13.30 -24.30 11.50
C ASP A 30 13.57 -25.05 10.20
N LEU A 31 14.45 -24.52 9.36
CA LEU A 31 14.75 -25.09 8.05
C LEU A 31 15.51 -26.42 8.12
N ASP A 32 16.17 -26.69 9.25
CA ASP A 32 16.99 -27.89 9.45
C ASP A 32 16.13 -29.07 9.94
N THR A 33 15.22 -28.83 10.89
CA THR A 33 14.36 -29.87 11.48
C THR A 33 12.95 -29.91 10.89
N MET A 34 12.53 -28.86 10.19
CA MET A 34 11.15 -28.63 9.72
C MET A 34 10.10 -28.51 10.85
N GLU A 35 10.53 -28.38 12.10
CA GLU A 35 9.66 -28.03 13.22
C GLU A 35 9.14 -26.60 13.06
N TYR A 36 7.91 -26.36 13.52
CA TYR A 36 7.30 -25.04 13.39
C TYR A 36 6.44 -24.62 14.58
N GLU A 37 6.38 -23.32 14.77
CA GLU A 37 5.48 -22.64 15.69
C GLU A 37 4.58 -21.69 14.88
N ALA A 38 3.27 -21.82 15.07
CA ALA A 38 2.30 -20.87 14.53
C ALA A 38 1.92 -19.85 15.61
N MET A 39 2.03 -18.57 15.29
CA MET A 39 1.73 -17.47 16.20
C MET A 39 0.77 -16.48 15.55
N SER A 40 -0.28 -16.08 16.26
CA SER A 40 -1.18 -15.01 15.78
C SER A 40 -0.45 -13.67 15.77
N ASN A 41 -0.74 -12.84 14.78
CA ASN A 41 -0.16 -11.50 14.69
C ASN A 41 -0.96 -10.51 15.57
N PRO A 42 -0.40 -10.03 16.70
CA PRO A 42 -1.10 -9.06 17.55
C PRO A 42 -1.29 -7.71 16.85
N SER A 43 -0.50 -7.44 15.81
CA SER A 43 -0.45 -6.15 15.11
C SER A 43 -1.52 -6.00 14.02
N ILE A 44 -2.31 -7.04 13.74
CA ILE A 44 -3.28 -7.05 12.64
C ILE A 44 -4.30 -5.90 12.74
N GLY A 45 -4.73 -5.59 13.96
CA GLY A 45 -5.73 -4.57 14.28
C GLY A 45 -5.16 -3.18 14.56
N ALA A 46 -3.84 -2.98 14.49
CA ALA A 46 -3.24 -1.70 14.83
C ALA A 46 -3.74 -0.58 13.88
N SER A 47 -4.10 0.57 14.47
CA SER A 47 -4.52 1.77 13.74
C SER A 47 -3.36 2.39 12.95
N GLY A 48 -2.13 2.21 13.42
CA GLY A 48 -0.90 2.61 12.76
C GLY A 48 0.29 1.77 13.24
N GLY A 49 1.37 1.75 12.47
CA GLY A 49 2.62 1.08 12.89
C GLY A 49 2.58 -0.46 12.89
N ALA A 50 1.55 -1.09 12.32
CA ALA A 50 1.41 -2.55 12.30
C ALA A 50 2.67 -3.28 11.78
N GLY A 51 3.32 -2.73 10.74
CA GLY A 51 4.56 -3.28 10.19
C GLY A 51 5.76 -3.22 11.15
N ILE A 52 5.86 -2.18 12.00
CA ILE A 52 6.94 -2.04 12.98
C ILE A 52 6.75 -3.08 14.09
N GLN A 53 5.54 -3.16 14.65
CA GLN A 53 5.21 -4.12 15.71
C GLN A 53 5.37 -5.57 15.24
N ALA A 54 4.90 -5.87 14.03
CA ALA A 54 5.11 -7.17 13.38
C ALA A 54 6.60 -7.49 13.25
N ALA A 55 7.40 -6.57 12.71
CA ALA A 55 8.84 -6.77 12.53
C ALA A 55 9.57 -6.98 13.87
N GLN A 56 9.22 -6.23 14.91
CA GLN A 56 9.78 -6.42 16.26
C GLN A 56 9.40 -7.78 16.86
N THR A 57 8.15 -8.20 16.69
CA THR A 57 7.66 -9.51 17.17
C THR A 57 8.43 -10.64 16.51
N VAL A 58 8.59 -10.57 15.18
CA VAL A 58 9.33 -11.54 14.38
C VAL A 58 10.81 -11.53 14.76
N ALA A 59 11.45 -10.37 14.90
CA ALA A 59 12.85 -10.27 15.31
C ALA A 59 13.12 -10.91 16.68
N GLY A 60 12.19 -10.75 17.63
CA GLY A 60 12.27 -11.40 18.95
C GLY A 60 12.28 -12.94 18.92
N LYS A 61 11.83 -13.55 17.81
CA LYS A 61 11.85 -15.02 17.62
C LYS A 61 13.19 -15.55 17.08
N GLY A 62 14.16 -14.67 16.79
CA GLY A 62 15.48 -15.08 16.30
C GLY A 62 15.44 -15.70 14.89
N VAL A 63 14.54 -15.21 14.04
CA VAL A 63 14.45 -15.61 12.63
C VAL A 63 15.49 -14.87 11.80
N GLY A 64 16.13 -15.59 10.89
CA GLY A 64 17.13 -15.03 9.97
C GLY A 64 16.52 -14.49 8.67
N ALA A 65 15.32 -14.96 8.31
CA ALA A 65 14.63 -14.55 7.10
C ALA A 65 13.11 -14.47 7.30
N VAL A 66 12.46 -13.61 6.53
CA VAL A 66 11.00 -13.49 6.40
C VAL A 66 10.63 -13.74 4.95
N ALA A 67 9.72 -14.68 4.69
CA ALA A 67 9.08 -14.88 3.40
C ALA A 67 7.64 -14.38 3.43
N THR A 68 7.32 -13.46 2.52
CA THR A 68 5.99 -12.85 2.42
C THR A 68 5.67 -12.45 0.98
N GLY A 69 4.43 -12.04 0.72
CA GLY A 69 4.07 -11.44 -0.57
C GLY A 69 4.74 -10.07 -0.72
N ASN A 70 4.28 -9.11 0.09
CA ASN A 70 4.71 -7.71 0.06
C ASN A 70 5.07 -7.17 1.45
N VAL A 71 6.00 -6.22 1.47
CA VAL A 71 6.49 -5.56 2.68
C VAL A 71 6.43 -4.04 2.55
N GLY A 72 5.93 -3.35 3.58
CA GLY A 72 5.86 -1.89 3.60
C GLY A 72 7.14 -1.23 4.11
N PRO A 73 7.29 0.10 3.99
CA PRO A 73 8.52 0.82 4.31
C PRO A 73 8.96 0.66 5.76
N ASN A 74 8.04 0.83 6.70
CA ASN A 74 8.36 0.75 8.13
C ASN A 74 8.81 -0.68 8.54
N ALA A 75 8.18 -1.71 7.96
CA ALA A 75 8.56 -3.09 8.21
C ALA A 75 9.93 -3.40 7.61
N THR A 76 10.19 -2.93 6.38
CA THR A 76 11.47 -3.13 5.69
C THR A 76 12.62 -2.54 6.51
N GLN A 77 12.48 -1.29 6.97
CA GLN A 77 13.48 -0.63 7.80
C GLN A 77 13.72 -1.38 9.12
N THR A 78 12.65 -1.84 9.77
CA THR A 78 12.75 -2.52 11.08
C THR A 78 13.38 -3.91 10.95
N LEU A 79 12.99 -4.68 9.93
CA LEU A 79 13.56 -6.01 9.65
C LEU A 79 15.03 -5.90 9.23
N GLY A 80 15.37 -4.93 8.37
CA GLY A 80 16.75 -4.67 7.96
C GLY A 80 17.65 -4.26 9.14
N ALA A 81 17.15 -3.40 10.03
CA ALA A 81 17.88 -3.03 11.25
C ALA A 81 18.13 -4.21 12.20
N ALA A 82 17.27 -5.24 12.16
CA ALA A 82 17.45 -6.48 12.91
C ALA A 82 18.34 -7.52 12.19
N GLY A 83 18.85 -7.20 10.98
CA GLY A 83 19.65 -8.12 10.18
C GLY A 83 18.85 -9.28 9.57
N ILE A 84 17.52 -9.12 9.44
CA ILE A 84 16.63 -10.15 8.93
C ILE A 84 16.48 -10.01 7.42
N GLN A 85 16.73 -11.09 6.68
CA GLN A 85 16.55 -11.10 5.23
C GLN A 85 15.07 -11.03 4.87
N ILE A 86 14.73 -10.15 3.92
CA ILE A 86 13.34 -9.97 3.49
C ILE A 86 13.18 -10.59 2.11
N MET A 87 12.36 -11.63 2.03
CA MET A 87 12.10 -12.41 0.83
C MET A 87 10.66 -12.15 0.38
N THR A 88 10.51 -11.56 -0.79
CA THR A 88 9.21 -11.17 -1.36
C THR A 88 8.83 -12.06 -2.54
N GLY A 89 7.55 -12.03 -2.90
CA GLY A 89 7.01 -12.83 -4.00
C GLY A 89 6.57 -14.23 -3.59
N ALA A 90 6.52 -14.54 -2.30
CA ALA A 90 6.03 -15.83 -1.82
C ALA A 90 4.55 -16.01 -2.16
N ARG A 91 4.21 -17.17 -2.73
CA ARG A 91 2.85 -17.54 -3.16
C ARG A 91 2.57 -19.01 -2.86
N GLY A 92 1.29 -19.37 -2.83
CA GLY A 92 0.84 -20.73 -2.53
C GLY A 92 0.65 -20.94 -1.03
N THR A 93 1.01 -22.13 -0.57
CA THR A 93 0.99 -22.54 0.84
C THR A 93 2.29 -22.17 1.57
N VAL A 94 2.30 -22.31 2.89
CA VAL A 94 3.52 -22.12 3.69
C VAL A 94 4.62 -23.09 3.27
N LYS A 95 4.30 -24.34 2.95
CA LYS A 95 5.26 -25.30 2.37
C LYS A 95 5.85 -24.79 1.07
N ASP A 96 5.01 -24.33 0.14
CA ASP A 96 5.47 -23.82 -1.16
C ASP A 96 6.41 -22.63 -0.98
N ALA A 97 6.14 -21.74 -0.03
CA ALA A 97 7.02 -20.60 0.27
C ALA A 97 8.39 -21.03 0.82
N ILE A 98 8.43 -22.08 1.66
CA ILE A 98 9.69 -22.64 2.17
C ILE A 98 10.48 -23.28 1.03
N GLU A 99 9.83 -23.99 0.13
CA GLU A 99 10.46 -24.58 -1.05
C GLU A 99 10.99 -23.51 -2.01
N GLN A 100 10.22 -22.45 -2.26
CA GLN A 100 10.65 -21.28 -3.03
C GLN A 100 11.87 -20.61 -2.39
N TYR A 101 11.91 -20.50 -1.06
CA TYR A 101 13.08 -19.98 -0.34
C TYR A 101 14.30 -20.89 -0.55
N LYS A 102 14.16 -22.20 -0.32
CA LYS A 102 15.25 -23.18 -0.44
C LYS A 102 15.81 -23.27 -1.87
N SER A 103 14.96 -23.10 -2.88
CA SER A 103 15.33 -23.12 -4.30
C SER A 103 15.82 -21.78 -4.84
N GLY A 104 15.79 -20.71 -4.05
CA GLY A 104 16.17 -19.36 -4.49
C GLY A 104 15.15 -18.68 -5.41
N GLY A 105 13.89 -19.16 -5.43
CA GLY A 105 12.80 -18.61 -6.23
C GLY A 105 12.15 -17.34 -5.65
N LEU A 106 12.57 -16.89 -4.46
CA LEU A 106 12.09 -15.65 -3.84
C LEU A 106 13.06 -14.49 -4.09
N THR A 107 12.51 -13.29 -4.21
CA THR A 107 13.31 -12.08 -4.40
C THR A 107 13.70 -11.50 -3.05
N GLN A 108 14.99 -11.53 -2.73
CA GLN A 108 15.53 -10.78 -1.62
C GLN A 108 15.44 -9.27 -1.91
N THR A 109 14.93 -8.50 -0.97
CA THR A 109 14.82 -7.04 -1.11
C THR A 109 15.23 -6.34 0.17
N GLU A 110 15.90 -5.19 0.02
CA GLU A 110 16.12 -4.21 1.09
C GLU A 110 15.22 -2.98 0.90
N ILE A 111 14.45 -2.96 -0.19
CA ILE A 111 13.58 -1.86 -0.59
C ILE A 111 12.12 -2.28 -0.36
N PRO A 112 11.24 -1.38 0.11
CA PRO A 112 9.83 -1.68 0.31
C PRO A 112 9.10 -2.02 -0.99
N THR A 113 8.21 -3.00 -0.97
CA THR A 113 7.40 -3.40 -2.13
C THR A 113 5.93 -2.98 -2.06
N ALA A 114 5.45 -2.54 -0.88
CA ALA A 114 4.12 -1.96 -0.70
C ALA A 114 4.18 -0.44 -0.50
N GLN A 115 3.19 0.28 -1.06
CA GLN A 115 3.09 1.73 -0.92
C GLN A 115 3.01 2.17 0.55
N ALA A 116 3.66 3.29 0.86
CA ALA A 116 3.55 3.94 2.16
C ALA A 116 2.14 4.49 2.33
N HIS A 117 1.33 3.84 3.18
CA HIS A 117 0.09 4.44 3.66
C HIS A 117 0.25 4.78 5.14
N SER A 118 0.48 6.05 5.42
CA SER A 118 0.34 6.64 6.75
C SER A 118 -0.05 8.09 6.57
N GLY A 119 -1.11 8.51 7.26
CA GLY A 119 -1.55 9.91 7.36
C GLY A 119 -0.57 10.75 8.17
N MET A 120 0.67 10.83 7.71
CA MET A 120 1.71 11.69 8.24
C MET A 120 2.49 12.23 7.04
N SER A 121 2.13 13.44 6.61
CA SER A 121 2.85 14.22 5.63
C SER A 121 4.31 14.36 6.05
N SER A 122 5.19 13.59 5.42
CA SER A 122 6.63 13.79 5.52
C SER A 122 7.09 14.64 4.34
N THR A 123 6.55 15.86 4.24
CA THR A 123 7.26 16.96 3.59
C THR A 123 7.83 17.82 4.71
N ALA A 124 8.89 17.33 5.34
CA ALA A 124 9.89 18.21 5.92
C ALA A 124 10.68 18.83 4.75
N SER A 125 10.05 19.72 4.02
CA SER A 125 10.73 20.69 3.17
C SER A 125 10.97 21.92 4.03
N VAL A 126 12.15 21.97 4.62
CA VAL A 126 12.78 23.23 4.99
C VAL A 126 13.06 23.95 3.67
N ASP A 127 12.30 25.00 3.36
CA ASP A 127 12.82 26.24 2.75
C ASP A 127 11.71 27.29 2.56
N THR A 128 11.86 28.38 3.33
CA THR A 128 11.60 29.78 2.97
C THR A 128 10.23 30.19 2.40
N GLY A 129 9.40 30.77 3.27
CA GLY A 129 8.25 31.56 2.87
C GLY A 129 7.69 32.38 4.03
N ALA A 130 8.21 33.60 4.19
CA ALA A 130 7.65 34.61 5.09
C ALA A 130 6.17 34.85 4.75
N GLY A 131 5.27 34.38 5.61
CA GLY A 131 3.84 34.64 5.55
C GLY A 131 3.37 35.16 6.90
N MET A 132 3.28 36.49 7.03
CA MET A 132 2.64 37.19 8.14
C MET A 132 1.18 36.76 8.29
N GLY A 133 0.93 35.77 9.15
CA GLY A 133 -0.40 35.47 9.66
C GLY A 133 -0.67 36.30 10.90
N THR A 134 -1.18 37.52 10.73
CA THR A 134 -1.63 38.40 11.80
C THR A 134 -2.86 37.78 12.47
N GLY A 135 -2.62 36.87 13.42
CA GLY A 135 -3.64 36.35 14.33
C GLY A 135 -4.08 37.44 15.30
N MET A 136 -5.05 38.25 14.88
CA MET A 136 -5.77 39.19 15.75
C MET A 136 -6.68 38.37 16.68
N GLY A 137 -6.09 37.79 17.73
CA GLY A 137 -6.80 37.22 18.86
C GLY A 137 -7.38 38.34 19.73
N ALA A 138 -8.45 38.98 19.26
CA ALA A 138 -9.24 39.91 20.06
C ALA A 138 -10.30 39.12 20.83
N GLY A 139 -9.95 38.70 22.04
CA GLY A 139 -10.94 38.33 23.04
C GLY A 139 -11.77 39.55 23.38
N MET A 140 -13.07 39.50 23.09
CA MET A 140 -14.04 40.48 23.56
C MET A 140 -15.30 39.76 24.01
N GLY A 141 -15.29 39.38 25.30
CA GLY A 141 -16.48 38.95 26.01
C GLY A 141 -17.36 40.16 26.31
N THR A 142 -18.55 40.18 25.71
CA THR A 142 -19.71 41.03 26.05
C THR A 142 -20.86 40.40 25.25
N GLY A 143 -21.85 39.74 25.83
CA GLY A 143 -22.85 40.30 26.73
C GLY A 143 -24.17 40.50 25.93
N GLY A 144 -25.28 39.93 26.43
CA GLY A 144 -26.64 40.10 25.90
C GLY A 144 -27.10 38.93 25.03
N GLY A 145 -28.21 38.23 25.26
CA GLY A 145 -29.50 38.70 25.76
C GLY A 145 -30.51 38.74 24.60
N MET A 146 -31.74 38.28 24.84
CA MET A 146 -32.90 38.13 23.93
C MET A 146 -32.84 36.90 23.00
N GLY A 147 -33.77 35.94 22.99
CA GLY A 147 -35.15 35.93 23.49
C GLY A 147 -36.15 36.03 22.33
N ARG A 148 -37.04 35.02 22.27
CA ARG A 148 -38.49 35.13 21.99
C ARG A 148 -38.99 35.13 20.53
N GLY A 149 -39.94 34.20 20.28
CA GLY A 149 -41.03 34.31 19.29
C GLY A 149 -40.65 33.83 17.89
N GLY A 150 -41.43 33.02 17.17
CA GLY A 150 -42.88 32.82 17.19
C GLY A 150 -43.46 33.25 15.85
N GLY A 151 -44.32 32.41 15.26
CA GLY A 151 -45.26 32.83 14.22
C GLY A 151 -44.88 32.48 12.78
N GLY A 152 -45.75 31.71 12.14
CA GLY A 152 -45.70 31.43 10.71
C GLY A 152 -46.16 32.61 9.85
N GLY A 153 -45.98 32.47 8.54
CA GLY A 153 -46.45 33.46 7.58
C GLY A 153 -46.19 33.04 6.14
N ARG A 154 -47.29 32.83 5.41
CA ARG A 154 -47.40 32.68 3.96
C ARG A 154 -46.90 33.93 3.21
N GLY A 155 -46.52 33.72 1.95
CA GLY A 155 -46.38 34.76 0.91
C GLY A 155 -44.94 34.84 0.42
N GLY A 156 -44.61 34.73 -0.86
CA GLY A 156 -45.36 35.06 -2.05
C GLY A 156 -44.51 36.06 -2.84
N GLY A 157 -44.08 35.68 -4.04
CA GLY A 157 -43.59 36.57 -5.09
C GLY A 157 -42.24 37.28 -4.83
N GLY A 158 -41.26 37.07 -5.71
CA GLY A 158 -40.03 37.86 -5.62
C GLY A 158 -38.95 37.45 -6.59
N ARG A 159 -39.14 37.86 -7.85
CA ARG A 159 -38.13 38.02 -8.92
C ARG A 159 -36.67 38.02 -8.43
N GLY A 160 -35.95 36.94 -8.72
CA GLY A 160 -34.49 36.90 -8.64
C GLY A 160 -33.89 37.52 -9.90
N MET A 161 -33.26 38.69 -9.73
CA MET A 161 -32.50 39.39 -10.75
C MET A 161 -31.05 39.50 -10.25
N GLY A 162 -30.13 38.85 -10.96
CA GLY A 162 -28.68 38.90 -10.74
C GLY A 162 -28.03 37.98 -11.77
N ARG A 163 -27.71 38.45 -12.98
CA ARG A 163 -26.57 39.30 -13.37
C ARG A 163 -25.21 38.64 -13.03
N GLY A 164 -24.64 38.05 -14.08
CA GLY A 164 -23.27 37.54 -14.21
C GLY A 164 -23.24 36.68 -15.47
N MET A 165 -23.14 37.22 -16.69
CA MET A 165 -21.96 37.84 -17.30
C MET A 165 -20.75 36.89 -17.28
N GLY A 166 -20.55 36.17 -18.39
CA GLY A 166 -19.43 35.24 -18.56
C GLY A 166 -19.53 34.42 -19.84
N VAL A 167 -19.12 35.04 -20.95
CA VAL A 167 -18.95 34.45 -22.28
C VAL A 167 -17.96 33.29 -22.23
N GLY A 168 -18.29 32.14 -22.83
CA GLY A 168 -17.35 31.04 -23.05
C GLY A 168 -17.94 30.01 -24.00
N LEU A 169 -17.36 29.94 -25.20
CA LEU A 169 -17.84 29.22 -26.37
C LEU A 169 -18.27 27.76 -26.11
N GLY A 170 -19.48 27.43 -26.57
CA GLY A 170 -19.90 26.05 -26.76
C GLY A 170 -19.15 25.41 -27.93
N ALA A 171 -18.27 24.46 -27.61
CA ALA A 171 -17.84 23.44 -28.55
C ALA A 171 -18.67 22.18 -28.26
N GLN A 172 -19.57 21.86 -29.19
CA GLN A 172 -20.33 20.62 -29.18
C GLN A 172 -19.36 19.47 -29.49
N ILE A 173 -19.08 18.63 -28.49
CA ILE A 173 -18.36 17.37 -28.69
C ILE A 173 -19.42 16.33 -29.09
N PRO A 174 -19.34 15.69 -30.27
CA PRO A 174 -20.25 14.61 -30.62
C PRO A 174 -20.01 13.39 -29.70
N PRO A 175 -21.04 12.59 -29.39
CA PRO A 175 -20.87 11.42 -28.54
C PRO A 175 -19.99 10.38 -29.24
N THR A 176 -18.84 10.06 -28.65
CA THR A 176 -18.03 8.91 -29.07
C THR A 176 -18.77 7.62 -28.72
N PRO A 177 -18.83 6.62 -29.63
CA PRO A 177 -19.42 5.33 -29.32
C PRO A 177 -18.65 4.63 -28.19
N PRO A 178 -19.30 3.73 -27.42
CA PRO A 178 -18.63 3.01 -26.34
C PRO A 178 -17.49 2.17 -26.93
N VAL A 179 -16.27 2.42 -26.48
CA VAL A 179 -15.12 1.58 -26.80
C VAL A 179 -15.27 0.33 -25.93
N SER A 180 -15.66 -0.78 -26.56
CA SER A 180 -15.64 -2.11 -25.95
C SER A 180 -14.25 -2.38 -25.37
N PRO A 181 -14.13 -3.05 -24.21
CA PRO A 181 -12.84 -3.49 -23.72
C PRO A 181 -12.17 -4.39 -24.78
N PRO A 182 -10.84 -4.27 -25.00
CA PRO A 182 -10.15 -5.15 -25.93
C PRO A 182 -10.41 -6.60 -25.51
N PRO A 183 -10.59 -7.53 -26.47
CA PRO A 183 -10.77 -8.94 -26.15
C PRO A 183 -9.60 -9.40 -25.29
N ALA A 184 -9.89 -10.22 -24.28
CA ALA A 184 -8.87 -10.85 -23.46
C ALA A 184 -7.88 -11.55 -24.41
N GLN A 185 -6.66 -11.01 -24.49
CA GLN A 185 -5.60 -11.58 -25.31
C GLN A 185 -5.44 -13.02 -24.85
N THR A 186 -5.58 -13.96 -25.77
CA THR A 186 -5.39 -15.36 -25.44
C THR A 186 -3.95 -15.52 -24.97
N LYS A 187 -3.71 -16.43 -24.02
CA LYS A 187 -2.35 -16.67 -23.48
C LYS A 187 -1.31 -16.90 -24.59
N ASP A 188 -1.75 -17.39 -25.74
CA ASP A 188 -0.91 -17.62 -26.92
C ASP A 188 -0.42 -16.31 -27.56
N GLU A 189 -1.22 -15.24 -27.56
CA GLU A 189 -0.82 -13.91 -28.05
C GLU A 189 0.19 -13.24 -27.11
N GLU A 190 0.00 -13.39 -25.79
CA GLU A 190 0.96 -12.92 -24.79
C GLU A 190 2.31 -13.62 -24.95
N ILE A 191 2.31 -14.95 -25.12
CA ILE A 191 3.53 -15.74 -25.35
C ILE A 191 4.26 -15.26 -26.61
N GLN A 192 3.55 -15.07 -27.72
CA GLN A 192 4.16 -14.58 -28.97
C GLN A 192 4.77 -13.19 -28.80
N SER A 193 4.10 -12.30 -28.07
CA SER A 193 4.62 -10.95 -27.79
C SER A 193 5.89 -11.00 -26.94
N LEU A 194 5.95 -11.89 -25.95
CA LEU A 194 7.11 -12.09 -25.08
C LEU A 194 8.30 -12.70 -25.84
N GLU A 195 8.05 -13.64 -26.75
CA GLU A 195 9.10 -14.20 -27.61
C GLU A 195 9.74 -13.14 -28.53
N ILE A 196 8.93 -12.24 -29.09
CA ILE A 196 9.42 -11.11 -29.90
C ILE A 196 10.26 -10.17 -29.04
N GLN A 197 9.80 -9.85 -27.83
CA GLN A 197 10.56 -9.02 -26.90
C GLN A 197 11.89 -9.67 -26.50
N MET A 198 11.91 -10.98 -26.25
CA MET A 198 13.14 -11.71 -25.91
C MET A 198 14.16 -11.68 -27.05
N LYS A 199 13.71 -11.81 -28.31
CA LYS A 199 14.58 -11.68 -29.49
C LYS A 199 15.16 -10.26 -29.62
N ALA A 200 14.34 -9.23 -29.40
CA ALA A 200 14.80 -7.84 -29.45
C ALA A 200 15.83 -7.52 -28.34
N ILE A 201 15.63 -8.04 -27.13
CA ILE A 201 16.57 -7.86 -26.02
C ILE A 201 17.89 -8.59 -26.30
N LYS A 202 17.84 -9.82 -26.85
CA LYS A 202 19.06 -10.55 -27.25
C LYS A 202 19.86 -9.78 -28.30
N ALA A 203 19.21 -9.22 -29.32
CA ALA A 203 19.88 -8.42 -30.34
C ALA A 203 20.59 -7.19 -29.73
N LYS A 204 19.94 -6.49 -28.79
CA LYS A 204 20.55 -5.37 -28.07
C LYS A 204 21.73 -5.79 -27.19
N LEU A 205 21.67 -6.97 -26.58
CA LEU A 205 22.77 -7.51 -25.78
C LEU A 205 23.99 -7.86 -26.64
N ASP A 206 23.78 -8.37 -27.86
CA ASP A 206 24.87 -8.67 -28.79
C ASP A 206 25.48 -7.39 -29.39
N GLU A 207 24.68 -6.34 -29.57
CA GLU A 207 25.17 -5.02 -29.98
C GLU A 207 26.03 -4.36 -28.89
N LEU A 208 25.67 -4.52 -27.61
CA LEU A 208 26.44 -4.02 -26.47
C LEU A 208 27.73 -4.81 -26.17
N LYS A 209 27.89 -6.01 -26.77
CA LYS A 209 29.07 -6.87 -26.58
C LYS A 209 30.14 -6.72 -27.68
N LYS A 210 29.86 -5.94 -28.73
CA LYS A 210 30.85 -5.55 -29.75
C LYS A 210 31.56 -4.27 -29.36
#